data_AF-A0A1V6PH05-F1
#
_entry.id   AF-A0A1V6PH05-F1
#
_cell.length_a   1.000
_cell.length_b   1.000
_cell.length_c   1.000
_cell.angle_alpha   90.00
_cell.angle_beta   90.00
_cell.angle_gamma   90.00
#
_symmetry.space_group_name_H-M   'P 1'
#
loop_
_entity.id
_entity.type
_entity.pdbx_description
1 polymer ?
#
loop_
_entity_poly.entity_id
_entity_poly.type
_entity_poly.pdbx_seq_one_letter_code
_entity_poly.pdbx_strand_id
1 'polypeptide(L)'
;MALVHDLGESVIGDIPTFAKVPKEQKYDMERNGFQYLENLLRTYSSEKAEEISGLWLEYEKGETPEAQWVREMDKFECLVQAHEYEQRTFGKKDLNEFQGLLAKIHSKEASQWAESLSREREDHLAKREKRLRIIFIAGDPMASEKVASHVSEKLSLFYIDVNKNINGKAQDPEYRHHGIIKSCLDKGLEVPASLIVEVLENEIQTVDGESWSIISGFPNDTEQLAEFEKKVQNSNCVFYVECPPHTDDQTQRAAILEDAKHTWKPSTVHFKDILKGSAAHFEVIGSTDQQPTISEEDLCGLAASSIKAFITIGM
;
A
#
# COMPACT_ATOMS: atom_id res chain seq x y z
N MET A 1 -22.89 -25.13 -6.78
CA MET A 1 -23.49 -23.96 -6.10
C MET A 1 -22.50 -22.83 -5.91
N ALA A 2 -21.46 -22.97 -5.07
CA ALA A 2 -20.47 -21.91 -4.84
C ALA A 2 -19.86 -21.32 -6.12
N LEU A 3 -19.59 -22.14 -7.13
CA LEU A 3 -19.04 -21.69 -8.42
C LEU A 3 -20.04 -20.99 -9.36
N VAL A 4 -21.34 -21.01 -9.05
CA VAL A 4 -22.39 -20.57 -9.99
C VAL A 4 -23.38 -19.58 -9.37
N HIS A 5 -23.24 -19.24 -8.09
CA HIS A 5 -24.22 -18.44 -7.36
C HIS A 5 -24.36 -17.01 -7.91
N ASP A 6 -23.24 -16.43 -8.35
CA ASP A 6 -23.08 -15.10 -8.93
C ASP A 6 -23.02 -15.11 -10.47
N LEU A 7 -23.17 -16.28 -11.12
CA LEU A 7 -22.94 -16.41 -12.56
C LEU A 7 -23.86 -15.51 -13.40
N GLY A 8 -25.07 -15.22 -12.91
CA GLY A 8 -25.99 -14.28 -13.54
C GLY A 8 -25.40 -12.87 -13.68
N GLU A 9 -24.57 -12.42 -12.74
CA GLU A 9 -23.93 -11.11 -12.72
C GLU A 9 -22.95 -10.92 -13.89
N SER A 10 -22.42 -12.01 -14.46
CA SER A 10 -21.60 -11.94 -15.68
C SER A 10 -22.37 -11.41 -16.90
N VAL A 11 -23.71 -11.49 -16.88
CA VAL A 11 -24.59 -11.04 -17.96
C VAL A 11 -25.17 -9.67 -17.65
N ILE A 12 -25.66 -9.46 -16.43
CA ILE A 12 -26.37 -8.22 -16.05
C ILE A 12 -25.45 -7.14 -15.45
N GLY A 13 -24.21 -7.51 -15.13
CA GLY A 13 -23.29 -6.70 -14.33
C GLY A 13 -23.50 -6.90 -12.83
N ASP A 14 -22.44 -6.67 -12.05
CA ASP A 14 -22.50 -6.65 -10.59
C ASP A 14 -23.41 -5.51 -10.11
N ILE A 15 -24.33 -5.84 -9.19
CA ILE A 15 -25.24 -4.88 -8.54
C ILE A 15 -24.79 -4.75 -7.07
N PRO A 16 -24.04 -3.69 -6.74
CA PRO A 16 -23.55 -3.48 -5.39
C PRO A 16 -24.69 -3.42 -4.38
N THR A 17 -24.45 -3.95 -3.17
CA THR A 17 -25.41 -3.94 -2.06
C THR A 17 -26.00 -2.55 -1.77
N PHE A 18 -25.23 -1.48 -2.02
CA PHE A 18 -25.62 -0.08 -1.79
C PHE A 18 -26.19 0.63 -3.03
N ALA A 19 -26.40 -0.07 -4.13
CA ALA A 19 -26.99 0.49 -5.36
C ALA A 19 -28.47 0.90 -5.22
N LYS A 20 -29.08 0.68 -4.04
CA LYS A 20 -30.48 1.01 -3.70
C LYS A 20 -31.51 0.38 -4.66
N VAL A 21 -31.14 -0.73 -5.31
CA VAL A 21 -32.05 -1.53 -6.13
C VAL A 21 -32.95 -2.35 -5.19
N PRO A 22 -34.28 -2.31 -5.35
CA PRO A 22 -35.20 -3.16 -4.59
C PRO A 22 -34.84 -4.65 -4.73
N LYS A 23 -34.96 -5.42 -3.64
CA LYS A 23 -34.58 -6.84 -3.62
C LYS A 23 -35.27 -7.67 -4.70
N GLU A 24 -36.57 -7.44 -4.91
CA GLU A 24 -37.36 -8.13 -5.94
C GLU A 24 -36.84 -7.81 -7.35
N GLN A 25 -36.54 -6.54 -7.61
CA GLN A 25 -35.97 -6.12 -8.89
C GLN A 25 -34.58 -6.73 -9.10
N LYS A 26 -33.72 -6.76 -8.07
CA LYS A 26 -32.41 -7.41 -8.13
C LYS A 26 -32.54 -8.90 -8.48
N TYR A 27 -33.44 -9.60 -7.79
CA TYR A 27 -33.73 -11.01 -8.06
C TYR A 27 -34.22 -11.24 -9.50
N ASP A 28 -35.15 -10.42 -10.00
CA ASP A 28 -35.65 -10.55 -11.37
C ASP A 28 -34.55 -10.33 -12.41
N MET A 29 -33.65 -9.37 -12.17
CA MET A 29 -32.49 -9.14 -13.03
C MET A 29 -31.56 -10.36 -13.03
N GLU A 30 -31.16 -10.84 -11.86
CA GLU A 30 -30.27 -12.00 -11.71
C GLU A 30 -30.87 -13.25 -12.35
N ARG A 31 -32.18 -13.47 -12.14
CA ARG A 31 -32.93 -14.56 -12.76
C ARG A 31 -32.92 -14.47 -14.28
N ASN A 32 -33.08 -13.28 -14.85
CA ASN A 32 -33.02 -13.09 -16.30
C ASN A 32 -31.61 -13.37 -16.85
N GLY A 33 -30.57 -12.90 -16.15
CA GLY A 33 -29.17 -13.21 -16.49
C GLY A 33 -28.89 -14.71 -16.46
N PHE A 34 -29.35 -15.39 -15.41
CA PHE A 34 -29.20 -16.83 -15.29
C PHE A 34 -30.00 -17.59 -16.35
N GLN A 35 -31.23 -17.15 -16.65
CA GLN A 35 -32.06 -17.79 -17.68
C GLN A 35 -31.46 -17.65 -19.09
N TYR A 36 -30.76 -16.56 -19.37
CA TYR A 36 -29.95 -16.42 -20.59
C TYR A 36 -28.85 -17.50 -20.65
N LEU A 37 -28.10 -17.68 -19.56
CA LEU A 37 -27.03 -18.68 -19.47
C LEU A 37 -27.58 -20.11 -19.57
N GLU A 38 -28.70 -20.40 -18.92
CA GLU A 38 -29.39 -21.68 -19.00
C GLU A 38 -29.77 -22.00 -20.46
N ASN A 39 -30.36 -21.06 -21.18
CA ASN A 39 -30.71 -21.24 -22.59
C ASN A 39 -29.48 -21.51 -23.47
N LEU A 40 -28.37 -20.83 -23.21
CA LEU A 40 -27.10 -21.06 -23.91
C LEU A 40 -26.57 -22.47 -23.63
N LEU A 41 -26.53 -22.88 -22.36
CA LEU A 41 -26.03 -24.19 -21.94
C LEU A 41 -26.89 -25.34 -22.51
N ARG A 42 -28.21 -25.16 -22.61
CA ARG A 42 -29.11 -26.14 -23.23
C ARG A 42 -28.75 -26.47 -24.69
N THR A 43 -28.13 -25.54 -25.42
CA THR A 43 -27.67 -25.80 -26.79
C THR A 43 -26.54 -26.82 -26.87
N TYR A 44 -25.81 -27.03 -25.77
CA TYR A 44 -24.70 -27.98 -25.65
C TYR A 44 -25.08 -29.21 -24.82
N SER A 45 -25.75 -29.03 -23.69
CA SER A 45 -26.22 -30.11 -22.81
C SER A 45 -27.41 -29.65 -21.97
N SER A 46 -28.58 -30.23 -22.24
CA SER A 46 -29.80 -29.95 -21.46
C SER A 46 -29.65 -30.38 -20.00
N GLU A 47 -29.04 -31.54 -19.77
CA GLU A 47 -28.81 -32.09 -18.43
C GLU A 47 -27.95 -31.15 -17.57
N LYS A 48 -26.85 -30.62 -18.12
CA LYS A 48 -25.99 -29.69 -17.39
C LYS A 48 -26.65 -28.34 -17.15
N ALA A 49 -27.47 -27.86 -18.09
CA ALA A 49 -28.22 -26.63 -17.89
C ALA A 49 -29.22 -26.77 -16.73
N GLU A 50 -29.94 -27.90 -16.65
CA GLU A 50 -30.87 -28.19 -15.56
C GLU A 50 -30.15 -28.33 -14.21
N GLU A 51 -29.01 -29.02 -14.17
CA GLU A 51 -28.18 -29.16 -12.97
C GLU A 51 -27.71 -27.79 -12.43
N ILE A 52 -27.15 -26.95 -13.31
CA ILE A 52 -26.63 -25.63 -12.93
C ILE A 52 -27.77 -24.69 -12.49
N SER A 53 -28.90 -24.69 -13.20
CA SER A 53 -30.10 -23.92 -12.83
C SER A 53 -30.68 -24.38 -11.50
N GLY A 54 -30.73 -25.69 -11.26
CA GLY A 54 -31.13 -26.26 -9.98
C GLY A 54 -30.26 -25.78 -8.82
N LEU A 55 -28.93 -25.80 -9.00
CA LEU A 55 -27.98 -25.33 -7.98
C LEU A 55 -28.13 -23.84 -7.66
N TRP A 56 -28.39 -23.00 -8.68
CA TRP A 56 -28.64 -21.57 -8.46
C TRP A 56 -29.97 -21.32 -7.75
N LEU A 57 -31.04 -22.03 -8.14
CA LEU A 57 -32.33 -21.94 -7.45
C LEU A 57 -32.26 -22.42 -5.99
N GLU A 58 -31.48 -23.46 -5.71
CA GLU A 58 -31.25 -23.95 -4.36
C GLU A 58 -30.50 -22.92 -3.51
N TYR A 59 -29.46 -22.28 -4.07
CA TYR A 59 -28.80 -21.13 -3.46
C TYR A 59 -29.80 -20.02 -3.15
N GLU A 60 -30.63 -19.62 -4.13
CA GLU A 60 -31.60 -18.54 -3.99
C GLU A 60 -32.68 -18.81 -2.92
N LYS A 61 -33.02 -20.08 -2.70
CA LYS A 61 -33.90 -20.45 -1.59
C LYS A 61 -33.19 -20.45 -0.24
N GLY A 62 -31.94 -20.92 -0.19
CA GLY A 62 -31.18 -20.99 1.07
C GLY A 62 -31.78 -21.97 2.08
N GLU A 63 -32.44 -23.01 1.61
CA GLU A 63 -33.14 -23.99 2.47
C GLU A 63 -32.22 -25.14 2.90
N THR A 64 -31.19 -25.46 2.10
CA THR A 64 -30.24 -26.54 2.40
C THR A 64 -29.06 -26.02 3.25
N PRO A 65 -28.42 -26.90 4.05
CA PRO A 65 -27.22 -26.54 4.79
C PRO A 65 -26.10 -25.99 3.89
N GLU A 66 -25.92 -26.56 2.70
CA GLU A 66 -24.94 -26.12 1.72
C GLU A 66 -25.28 -24.73 1.18
N ALA A 67 -26.54 -24.45 0.86
CA ALA A 67 -26.97 -23.13 0.40
C ALA A 67 -26.82 -22.06 1.48
N GLN A 68 -27.17 -22.38 2.73
CA GLN A 68 -26.98 -21.49 3.87
C GLN A 68 -25.50 -21.18 4.08
N TRP A 69 -24.64 -22.21 4.02
CA TRP A 69 -23.20 -22.05 4.15
C TRP A 69 -22.61 -21.18 3.03
N VAL A 70 -22.93 -21.46 1.76
CA VAL A 70 -22.42 -20.66 0.62
C VAL A 70 -22.88 -19.22 0.74
N ARG A 71 -24.13 -18.97 1.18
CA ARG A 71 -24.62 -17.61 1.44
C ARG A 71 -23.87 -16.90 2.54
N GLU A 72 -23.47 -17.59 3.60
CA GLU A 72 -22.63 -16.99 4.64
C GLU A 72 -21.22 -16.68 4.11
N MET A 73 -20.65 -17.58 3.30
CA MET A 73 -19.34 -17.37 2.68
C MET A 73 -19.31 -16.21 1.69
N ASP A 74 -20.34 -16.03 0.88
CA ASP A 74 -20.51 -14.86 0.00
C ASP A 74 -20.44 -13.54 0.79
N LYS A 75 -21.10 -13.48 1.95
CA LYS A 75 -21.03 -12.31 2.84
C LYS A 75 -19.66 -12.12 3.47
N PHE A 76 -19.02 -13.21 3.86
CA PHE A 76 -17.68 -13.17 4.44
C PHE A 76 -16.64 -12.71 3.40
N GLU A 77 -16.74 -13.20 2.16
CA GLU A 77 -15.92 -12.78 1.03
C GLU A 77 -16.06 -11.26 0.81
N CYS A 78 -17.30 -10.75 0.82
CA CYS A 78 -17.56 -9.31 0.71
C CYS A 78 -16.90 -8.49 1.83
N LEU A 79 -16.88 -9.01 3.08
CA LEU A 79 -16.16 -8.38 4.20
C LEU A 79 -14.63 -8.39 4.00
N VAL A 80 -14.08 -9.49 3.49
CA VAL A 80 -12.64 -9.60 3.17
C VAL A 80 -12.27 -8.59 2.10
N GLN A 81 -13.05 -8.51 1.01
CA GLN A 81 -12.84 -7.50 -0.03
C GLN A 81 -12.90 -6.08 0.53
N ALA A 82 -13.91 -5.76 1.35
CA ALA A 82 -14.01 -4.44 1.98
C ALA A 82 -12.76 -4.11 2.81
N HIS A 83 -12.27 -5.06 3.61
CA HIS A 83 -11.03 -4.87 4.36
C HIS A 83 -9.81 -4.66 3.46
N GLU A 84 -9.66 -5.43 2.38
CA GLU A 84 -8.57 -5.25 1.42
C GLU A 84 -8.63 -3.87 0.75
N TYR A 85 -9.81 -3.40 0.38
CA TYR A 85 -10.00 -2.06 -0.21
C TYR A 85 -9.66 -0.96 0.79
N GLU A 86 -10.02 -1.11 2.06
CA GLU A 86 -9.62 -0.21 3.12
C GLU A 86 -8.09 -0.18 3.26
N GLN A 87 -7.43 -1.33 3.30
CA GLN A 87 -5.97 -1.38 3.35
C GLN A 87 -5.32 -0.69 2.13
N ARG A 88 -5.79 -1.00 0.91
CA ARG A 88 -5.25 -0.42 -0.34
C ARG A 88 -5.46 1.09 -0.43
N THR A 89 -6.53 1.61 0.16
CA THR A 89 -6.81 3.05 0.17
C THR A 89 -6.30 3.75 1.43
N PHE A 90 -5.62 3.02 2.32
CA PHE A 90 -5.26 3.45 3.67
C PHE A 90 -6.46 4.13 4.36
N GLY A 91 -7.62 3.49 4.21
CA GLY A 91 -8.96 3.86 4.65
C GLY A 91 -9.43 5.28 4.29
N LYS A 92 -8.97 5.84 3.16
CA LYS A 92 -9.61 7.04 2.56
C LYS A 92 -11.08 6.78 2.26
N LYS A 93 -11.43 5.53 1.95
CA LYS A 93 -12.81 5.05 1.93
C LYS A 93 -13.06 4.32 3.23
N ASP A 94 -14.01 4.81 4.02
CA ASP A 94 -14.56 4.06 5.13
C ASP A 94 -15.64 3.13 4.59
N LEU A 95 -15.38 1.82 4.60
CA LEU A 95 -16.31 0.79 4.13
C LEU A 95 -17.07 0.18 5.31
N ASN A 96 -17.28 0.97 6.37
CA ASN A 96 -18.11 0.62 7.53
C ASN A 96 -19.52 0.16 7.16
N GLU A 97 -20.06 0.60 6.03
CA GLU A 97 -21.37 0.17 5.53
C GLU A 97 -21.48 -1.36 5.36
N PHE A 98 -20.38 -2.04 5.02
CA PHE A 98 -20.34 -3.50 4.83
C PHE A 98 -20.34 -4.27 6.16
N GLN A 99 -20.02 -3.64 7.29
CA GLN A 99 -19.88 -4.33 8.59
C GLN A 99 -21.19 -4.93 9.11
N GLY A 100 -22.34 -4.46 8.61
CA GLY A 100 -23.64 -5.07 8.89
C GLY A 100 -23.78 -6.51 8.40
N LEU A 101 -22.90 -6.98 7.53
CA LEU A 101 -22.86 -8.38 7.08
C LEU A 101 -22.42 -9.35 8.18
N LEU A 102 -21.65 -8.90 9.18
CA LEU A 102 -21.23 -9.74 10.32
C LEU A 102 -22.41 -10.35 11.06
N ALA A 103 -23.51 -9.60 11.19
CA ALA A 103 -24.73 -10.06 11.85
C ALA A 103 -25.46 -11.19 11.11
N LYS A 104 -25.05 -11.50 9.87
CA LYS A 104 -25.62 -12.54 9.01
C LYS A 104 -24.72 -13.78 8.89
N ILE A 105 -23.64 -13.83 9.65
CA ILE A 105 -22.73 -14.99 9.77
C ILE A 105 -23.06 -15.68 11.09
N HIS A 106 -23.45 -16.94 11.03
CA HIS A 106 -23.99 -17.70 12.17
C HIS A 106 -23.24 -19.00 12.43
N SER A 107 -22.63 -19.55 11.38
CA SER A 107 -21.91 -20.81 11.47
C SER A 107 -20.64 -20.62 12.30
N LYS A 108 -20.35 -21.59 13.18
CA LYS A 108 -19.28 -21.49 14.19
C LYS A 108 -17.92 -21.15 13.58
N GLU A 109 -17.54 -21.85 12.52
CA GLU A 109 -16.26 -21.67 11.84
C GLU A 109 -16.18 -20.29 11.18
N ALA A 110 -17.26 -19.88 10.50
CA ALA A 110 -17.35 -18.59 9.82
C ALA A 110 -17.31 -17.41 10.81
N SER A 111 -17.96 -17.54 11.97
CA SER A 111 -17.93 -16.52 13.03
C SER A 111 -16.51 -16.33 13.56
N GLN A 112 -15.73 -17.40 13.74
CA GLN A 112 -14.32 -17.29 14.17
C GLN A 112 -13.47 -16.54 13.15
N TRP A 113 -13.68 -16.78 11.85
CA TRP A 113 -12.99 -16.07 10.79
C TRP A 113 -13.40 -14.60 10.75
N ALA A 114 -14.70 -14.32 10.86
CA ALA A 114 -15.24 -12.97 10.93
C ALA A 114 -14.67 -12.18 12.13
N GLU A 115 -14.57 -12.78 13.32
CA GLU A 115 -13.93 -12.19 14.49
C GLU A 115 -12.43 -11.91 14.28
N SER A 116 -11.72 -12.79 13.57
CA SER A 116 -10.32 -12.56 13.22
C SER A 116 -10.19 -11.36 12.28
N LEU A 117 -11.00 -11.32 11.23
CA LEU A 117 -11.01 -10.22 10.26
C LEU A 117 -11.39 -8.89 10.91
N SER A 118 -12.37 -8.88 11.83
CA SER A 118 -12.74 -7.67 12.58
C SER A 118 -11.59 -7.15 13.42
N ARG A 119 -10.83 -8.02 14.11
CA ARG A 119 -9.64 -7.61 14.87
C ARG A 119 -8.55 -7.05 13.96
N GLU A 120 -8.26 -7.71 12.84
CA GLU A 120 -7.28 -7.21 11.86
C GLU A 120 -7.68 -5.83 11.30
N ARG A 121 -8.99 -5.64 11.05
CA ARG A 121 -9.53 -4.34 10.63
C ARG A 121 -9.38 -3.28 11.72
N GLU A 122 -9.73 -3.59 12.97
CA GLU A 122 -9.59 -2.67 14.10
C GLU A 122 -8.11 -2.29 14.31
N ASP A 123 -7.19 -3.25 14.27
CA ASP A 123 -5.76 -3.00 14.37
C ASP A 123 -5.27 -2.11 13.23
N HIS A 124 -5.73 -2.35 11.99
CA HIS A 124 -5.43 -1.50 10.85
C HIS A 124 -5.94 -0.07 11.06
N LEU A 125 -7.17 0.12 11.54
CA LEU A 125 -7.73 1.44 11.82
C LEU A 125 -7.01 2.15 12.98
N ALA A 126 -6.68 1.43 14.05
CA ALA A 126 -5.96 1.98 15.20
C ALA A 126 -4.53 2.42 14.85
N LYS A 127 -3.84 1.65 13.98
CA LYS A 127 -2.53 2.06 13.42
C LYS A 127 -2.62 3.39 12.67
N ARG A 128 -3.75 3.68 12.00
CA ARG A 128 -3.95 4.95 11.26
C ARG A 128 -4.16 6.15 12.17
N GLU A 129 -4.83 5.97 13.31
CA GLU A 129 -5.03 7.07 14.27
C GLU A 129 -3.69 7.51 14.90
N LYS A 130 -2.73 6.59 15.01
CA LYS A 130 -1.38 6.87 15.48
C LYS A 130 -0.49 7.33 14.33
N ARG A 131 -0.54 8.63 14.03
CA ARG A 131 0.36 9.22 13.04
C ARG A 131 1.81 9.14 13.54
N LEU A 132 2.63 8.39 12.80
CA LEU A 132 4.05 8.27 13.03
C LEU A 132 4.74 9.59 12.67
N ARG A 133 5.61 10.05 13.58
CA ARG A 133 6.41 11.27 13.43
C ARG A 133 7.61 11.01 12.53
N ILE A 134 7.34 10.87 11.23
CA ILE A 134 8.34 10.49 10.22
C ILE A 134 8.58 11.63 9.22
N ILE A 135 9.85 11.87 8.91
CA ILE A 135 10.30 12.80 7.86
C ILE A 135 11.18 12.03 6.87
N PHE A 136 10.80 12.05 5.59
CA PHE A 136 11.63 11.54 4.51
C PHE A 136 12.55 12.64 3.97
N ILE A 137 13.84 12.33 3.87
CA ILE A 137 14.83 13.11 3.09
C ILE A 137 15.05 12.36 1.78
N ALA A 138 14.44 12.86 0.72
CA ALA A 138 14.46 12.25 -0.62
C ALA A 138 15.21 13.15 -1.60
N GLY A 139 15.57 12.62 -2.78
CA GLY A 139 16.29 13.35 -3.81
C GLY A 139 17.64 12.71 -4.12
N ASP A 140 18.69 13.52 -4.27
CA ASP A 140 20.03 12.99 -4.52
C ASP A 140 20.48 12.06 -3.37
N PRO A 141 20.88 10.80 -3.61
CA PRO A 141 21.18 9.85 -2.55
C PRO A 141 22.28 10.30 -1.60
N MET A 142 23.39 10.83 -2.14
CA MET A 142 24.55 11.22 -1.33
C MET A 142 24.24 12.46 -0.50
N ALA A 143 23.63 13.48 -1.11
CA ALA A 143 23.25 14.69 -0.40
C ALA A 143 22.17 14.41 0.65
N SER A 144 21.19 13.56 0.34
CA SER A 144 20.10 13.20 1.27
C SER A 144 20.62 12.48 2.50
N GLU A 145 21.55 11.53 2.35
CA GLU A 145 22.19 10.83 3.47
C GLU A 145 22.92 11.82 4.40
N LYS A 146 23.74 12.70 3.82
CA LYS A 146 24.51 13.72 4.56
C LYS A 146 23.61 14.69 5.31
N VAL A 147 22.59 15.21 4.63
CA VAL A 147 21.59 16.11 5.22
C VAL A 147 20.86 15.41 6.36
N ALA A 148 20.38 14.18 6.16
CA ALA A 148 19.68 13.44 7.20
C ALA A 148 20.56 13.19 8.43
N SER A 149 21.81 12.76 8.22
CA SER A 149 22.78 12.55 9.30
C SER A 149 23.01 13.85 10.09
N HIS A 150 23.34 14.96 9.42
CA HIS A 150 23.59 16.25 10.08
C HIS A 150 22.37 16.77 10.85
N VAL A 151 21.19 16.73 10.23
CA VAL A 151 19.96 17.21 10.85
C VAL A 151 19.58 16.36 12.05
N SER A 152 19.74 15.04 11.96
CA SER A 152 19.45 14.12 13.06
C SER A 152 20.27 14.42 14.30
N GLU A 153 21.57 14.64 14.15
CA GLU A 153 22.45 14.99 15.27
C GLU A 153 22.09 16.35 15.86
N LYS A 154 21.92 17.36 14.99
CA LYS A 154 21.66 18.75 15.39
C LYS A 154 20.33 18.94 16.11
N LEU A 155 19.30 18.18 15.71
CA LEU A 155 17.97 18.25 16.29
C LEU A 155 17.65 17.09 17.24
N SER A 156 18.60 16.19 17.49
CA SER A 156 18.43 15.00 18.32
C SER A 156 17.25 14.12 17.87
N LEU A 157 17.15 13.88 16.56
CA LEU A 157 16.14 13.03 15.94
C LEU A 157 16.65 11.60 15.79
N PHE A 158 15.74 10.63 15.76
CA PHE A 158 16.10 9.25 15.47
C PHE A 158 16.38 9.09 13.98
N TYR A 159 17.59 8.65 13.62
CA TYR A 159 18.00 8.54 12.22
C TYR A 159 17.91 7.10 11.72
N ILE A 160 17.21 6.91 10.60
CA ILE A 160 17.11 5.64 9.88
C ILE A 160 17.68 5.80 8.48
N ASP A 161 18.81 5.13 8.23
CA ASP A 161 19.34 4.95 6.89
C ASP A 161 18.86 3.60 6.34
N VAL A 162 17.94 3.64 5.37
CA VAL A 162 17.33 2.42 4.83
C VAL A 162 18.37 1.56 4.10
N ASN A 163 19.28 2.17 3.36
CA ASN A 163 20.30 1.45 2.61
C ASN A 163 21.28 0.74 3.56
N LYS A 164 21.72 1.42 4.63
CA LYS A 164 22.58 0.78 5.65
C LYS A 164 21.87 -0.37 6.35
N ASN A 165 20.60 -0.21 6.71
CA ASN A 165 19.82 -1.27 7.34
C ASN A 165 19.64 -2.47 6.41
N ILE A 166 19.29 -2.27 5.15
CA ILE A 166 19.18 -3.36 4.15
C ILE A 166 20.50 -4.11 4.00
N ASN A 167 21.63 -3.39 3.89
CA ASN A 167 22.95 -4.00 3.85
C ASN A 167 23.26 -4.80 5.13
N GLY A 168 22.90 -4.26 6.30
CA GLY A 168 23.03 -4.95 7.58
C GLY A 168 22.23 -6.26 7.62
N LYS A 169 20.95 -6.21 7.24
CA LYS A 169 20.08 -7.40 7.18
C LYS A 169 20.55 -8.44 6.16
N ALA A 170 21.27 -8.04 5.11
CA ALA A 170 21.88 -8.98 4.17
C ALA A 170 23.01 -9.81 4.79
N GLN A 171 23.70 -9.26 5.79
CA GLN A 171 24.80 -9.91 6.51
C GLN A 171 24.36 -10.64 7.79
N ASP A 172 23.11 -10.47 8.21
CA ASP A 172 22.55 -11.06 9.43
C ASP A 172 21.86 -12.41 9.12
N PRO A 173 22.46 -13.57 9.49
CA PRO A 173 21.87 -14.88 9.21
C PRO A 173 20.57 -15.16 9.97
N GLU A 174 20.31 -14.44 11.08
CA GLU A 174 19.09 -14.60 11.87
C GLU A 174 17.89 -13.90 11.21
N TYR A 175 18.14 -12.92 10.34
CA TYR A 175 17.06 -12.26 9.61
C TYR A 175 16.49 -13.18 8.53
N ARG A 176 15.20 -13.52 8.63
CA ARG A 176 14.50 -14.50 7.77
C ARG A 176 14.78 -14.34 6.27
N HIS A 177 14.87 -13.10 5.79
CA HIS A 177 15.02 -12.80 4.36
C HIS A 177 16.45 -12.42 3.94
N HIS A 178 17.44 -12.61 4.82
CA HIS A 178 18.84 -12.20 4.57
C HIS A 178 19.41 -12.73 3.25
N GLY A 179 19.13 -14.00 2.92
CA GLY A 179 19.63 -14.64 1.69
C GLY A 179 19.07 -14.03 0.41
N ILE A 180 17.81 -13.57 0.44
CA ILE A 180 17.17 -12.89 -0.70
C ILE A 180 17.81 -11.53 -0.90
N ILE A 181 17.91 -10.73 0.17
CA ILE A 181 18.51 -9.40 0.13
C ILE A 181 19.96 -9.50 -0.35
N LYS A 182 20.75 -10.41 0.23
CA LYS A 182 22.14 -10.65 -0.17
C LYS A 182 22.26 -11.01 -1.64
N SER A 183 21.42 -11.92 -2.14
CA SER A 183 21.44 -12.27 -3.56
C SER A 183 21.04 -11.10 -4.46
N CYS A 184 20.16 -10.19 -4.05
CA CYS A 184 19.83 -9.00 -4.84
C CYS A 184 21.05 -8.07 -4.92
N LEU A 185 21.63 -7.73 -3.77
CA LEU A 185 22.78 -6.83 -3.67
C LEU A 185 24.00 -7.37 -4.43
N ASP A 186 24.36 -8.64 -4.24
CA ASP A 186 25.51 -9.28 -4.89
C ASP A 186 25.40 -9.29 -6.43
N LYS A 187 24.16 -9.29 -6.95
CA LYS A 187 23.86 -9.32 -8.38
C LYS A 187 23.53 -7.94 -8.96
N GLY A 188 23.54 -6.89 -8.15
CA GLY A 188 23.10 -5.55 -8.56
C GLY A 188 21.61 -5.49 -8.93
N LEU A 189 20.79 -6.38 -8.37
CA LEU A 189 19.34 -6.37 -8.56
C LEU A 189 18.67 -5.54 -7.46
N GLU A 190 17.52 -4.96 -7.78
CA GLU A 190 16.72 -4.25 -6.80
C GLU A 190 16.13 -5.20 -5.75
N VAL A 191 16.14 -4.75 -4.50
CA VAL A 191 15.46 -5.45 -3.42
C VAL A 191 13.96 -5.17 -3.54
N PRO A 192 13.08 -6.19 -3.46
CA PRO A 192 11.64 -5.98 -3.52
C PRO A 192 11.14 -4.92 -2.52
N ALA A 193 10.26 -4.02 -2.98
CA ALA A 193 9.72 -2.94 -2.16
C ALA A 193 9.07 -3.46 -0.86
N SER A 194 8.40 -4.61 -0.91
CA SER A 194 7.79 -5.25 0.26
C SER A 194 8.79 -5.60 1.36
N LEU A 195 10.01 -6.03 0.99
CA LEU A 195 11.09 -6.31 1.95
C LEU A 195 11.73 -5.03 2.47
N ILE A 196 11.91 -4.02 1.62
CA ILE A 196 12.42 -2.71 2.04
C ILE A 196 11.50 -2.09 3.10
N VAL A 197 10.19 -2.10 2.83
CA VAL A 197 9.17 -1.58 3.74
C VAL A 197 9.09 -2.40 5.03
N GLU A 198 9.23 -3.73 4.96
CA GLU A 198 9.28 -4.58 6.16
C GLU A 198 10.48 -4.24 7.06
N VAL A 199 11.68 -4.11 6.48
CA VAL A 199 12.87 -3.72 7.22
C VAL A 199 12.67 -2.34 7.85
N LEU A 200 12.15 -1.38 7.09
CA LEU A 200 11.89 -0.04 7.59
C LEU A 200 10.83 -0.02 8.70
N GLU A 201 9.75 -0.79 8.58
CA GLU A 201 8.71 -0.91 9.59
C GLU A 201 9.29 -1.43 10.91
N ASN A 202 10.14 -2.46 10.85
CA ASN A 202 10.80 -3.00 12.04
C ASN A 202 11.68 -1.96 12.74
N GLU A 203 12.46 -1.18 11.99
CA GLU A 203 13.31 -0.13 12.56
C GLU A 203 12.47 1.01 13.18
N ILE A 204 11.38 1.43 12.53
CA ILE A 204 10.46 2.44 13.08
C ILE A 204 9.82 1.94 14.39
N GLN A 205 9.45 0.66 14.48
CA GLN A 205 8.85 0.08 15.68
C GLN A 205 9.80 0.05 16.89
N THR A 206 11.11 0.18 16.69
CA THR A 206 12.08 0.27 17.80
C THR A 206 12.11 1.65 18.47
N VAL A 207 11.51 2.67 17.85
CA VAL A 207 11.52 4.05 18.34
C VAL A 207 10.43 4.25 19.40
N ASP A 208 10.71 5.08 20.41
CA ASP A 208 9.82 5.37 21.54
C ASP A 208 8.49 6.08 21.19
N GLY A 209 8.22 6.33 19.90
CA GLY A 209 7.00 6.94 19.39
C GLY A 209 6.83 8.43 19.73
N GLU A 210 7.62 8.97 20.65
CA GLU A 210 7.61 10.38 21.05
C GLU A 210 8.60 11.20 20.20
N SER A 211 9.72 10.60 19.80
CA SER A 211 10.75 11.27 19.00
C SER A 211 10.42 11.26 17.50
N TRP A 212 10.73 12.36 16.81
CA TRP A 212 10.67 12.38 15.34
C TRP A 212 11.78 11.49 14.75
N SER A 213 11.42 10.71 13.74
CA SER A 213 12.33 9.89 12.95
C SER A 213 12.60 10.54 11.60
N ILE A 214 13.87 10.65 11.23
CA ILE A 214 14.32 11.13 9.93
C ILE A 214 14.87 9.96 9.14
N ILE A 215 14.39 9.78 7.90
CA ILE A 215 14.66 8.61 7.07
C ILE A 215 15.33 9.07 5.78
N SER A 216 16.45 8.45 5.43
CA SER A 216 17.14 8.65 4.15
C SER A 216 17.24 7.36 3.33
N GLY A 217 17.43 7.50 2.02
CA GLY A 217 17.52 6.37 1.09
C GLY A 217 16.18 5.72 0.77
N PHE A 218 15.07 6.39 1.12
CA PHE A 218 13.70 5.94 0.89
C PHE A 218 12.75 7.15 0.89
N PRO A 219 11.66 7.14 0.09
CA PRO A 219 11.39 6.23 -1.02
C PRO A 219 12.20 6.59 -2.28
N ASN A 220 12.65 5.59 -3.04
CA ASN A 220 13.41 5.80 -4.28
C ASN A 220 12.56 5.69 -5.56
N ASP A 221 11.38 5.10 -5.46
CA ASP A 221 10.45 4.95 -6.57
C ASP A 221 8.99 4.88 -6.09
N THR A 222 8.07 4.83 -7.05
CA THR A 222 6.63 4.83 -6.82
C THR A 222 6.14 3.54 -6.17
N GLU A 223 6.83 2.42 -6.39
CA GLU A 223 6.44 1.12 -5.83
C GLU A 223 6.74 1.08 -4.33
N GLN A 224 7.93 1.53 -3.94
CA GLN A 224 8.32 1.72 -2.54
C GLN A 224 7.36 2.65 -1.80
N LEU A 225 7.04 3.80 -2.41
CA LEU A 225 6.09 4.75 -1.82
C LEU A 225 4.71 4.11 -1.64
N ALA A 226 4.17 3.47 -2.68
CA ALA A 226 2.85 2.83 -2.61
C ALA A 226 2.79 1.72 -1.56
N GLU A 227 3.83 0.89 -1.45
CA GLU A 227 3.89 -0.18 -0.47
C GLU A 227 3.98 0.35 0.97
N PHE A 228 4.74 1.43 1.20
CA PHE A 228 4.80 2.10 2.50
C PHE A 228 3.48 2.76 2.86
N GLU A 229 2.84 3.45 1.91
CA GLU A 229 1.54 4.09 2.14
C GLU A 229 0.44 3.07 2.41
N LYS A 230 0.54 1.87 1.83
CA LYS A 230 -0.39 0.77 2.07
C LYS A 230 -0.19 0.13 3.45
N LYS A 231 1.06 -0.08 3.87
CA LYS A 231 1.38 -0.86 5.09
C LYS A 231 1.58 -0.02 6.34
N VAL A 232 2.17 1.16 6.20
CA VAL A 232 2.71 1.94 7.32
C VAL A 232 1.91 3.23 7.50
N GLN A 233 2.02 4.18 6.58
CA GLN A 233 1.39 5.50 6.72
C GLN A 233 1.26 6.24 5.38
N ASN A 234 0.09 6.88 5.16
CA ASN A 234 -0.12 7.82 4.07
C ASN A 234 0.18 9.29 4.45
N SER A 235 0.20 10.19 3.47
CA SER A 235 0.31 11.63 3.70
C SER A 235 1.59 12.00 4.47
N ASN A 236 2.73 11.57 3.93
CA ASN A 236 4.03 11.68 4.59
C ASN A 236 4.63 13.10 4.50
N CYS A 237 5.66 13.36 5.30
CA CYS A 237 6.40 14.63 5.26
C CYS A 237 7.71 14.40 4.50
N VAL A 238 7.93 15.18 3.44
CA VAL A 238 9.06 14.98 2.52
C VAL A 238 9.82 16.29 2.37
N PHE A 239 11.12 16.25 2.65
CA PHE A 239 12.07 17.29 2.27
C PHE A 239 12.91 16.75 1.11
N TYR A 240 12.74 17.34 -0.06
CA TYR A 240 13.37 16.90 -1.29
C TYR A 240 14.65 17.72 -1.53
N VAL A 241 15.81 17.06 -1.50
CA VAL A 241 17.13 17.68 -1.63
C VAL A 241 17.51 17.77 -3.11
N GLU A 242 17.69 19.00 -3.60
CA GLU A 242 18.19 19.27 -4.95
C GLU A 242 19.61 19.82 -4.89
N CYS A 243 20.56 19.03 -5.38
CA CYS A 243 21.94 19.46 -5.55
C CYS A 243 22.15 20.01 -6.98
N PRO A 244 22.78 21.19 -7.16
CA PRO A 244 23.15 21.67 -8.49
C PRO A 244 24.10 20.66 -9.17
N PRO A 245 24.07 20.56 -10.51
CA PRO A 245 24.94 19.62 -11.23
C PRO A 245 26.41 19.97 -10.97
N HIS A 246 27.13 19.12 -10.24
CA HIS A 246 28.58 19.26 -10.09
C HIS A 246 29.29 18.83 -11.38
N THR A 247 30.44 19.44 -11.69
CA THR A 247 31.20 19.16 -12.91
C THR A 247 31.79 17.74 -12.99
N ASP A 248 31.98 17.05 -11.86
CA ASP A 248 32.35 15.62 -11.79
C ASP A 248 31.12 14.67 -11.86
N ASP A 249 29.90 15.23 -11.77
CA ASP A 249 28.64 14.50 -11.75
C ASP A 249 28.23 14.00 -13.16
N GLN A 250 28.92 14.43 -14.23
CA GLN A 250 28.64 13.88 -15.57
C GLN A 250 29.07 12.42 -15.70
N THR A 251 30.14 12.00 -15.00
CA THR A 251 30.62 10.61 -15.02
C THR A 251 29.76 9.72 -14.11
N GLN A 252 29.25 10.26 -13.00
CA GLN A 252 28.41 9.54 -12.05
C GLN A 252 26.93 9.47 -12.51
N ARG A 253 26.38 10.57 -13.06
CA ARG A 253 25.10 10.56 -13.78
C ARG A 253 25.13 9.65 -14.99
N ALA A 254 26.24 9.56 -15.72
CA ALA A 254 26.38 8.62 -16.84
C ALA A 254 26.32 7.14 -16.38
N ALA A 255 26.91 6.81 -15.23
CA ALA A 255 26.80 5.48 -14.63
C ALA A 255 25.38 5.17 -14.13
N ILE A 256 24.71 6.12 -13.47
CA ILE A 256 23.31 6.00 -13.02
C ILE A 256 22.33 5.92 -14.21
N LEU A 257 22.60 6.67 -15.30
CA LEU A 257 21.82 6.64 -16.55
C LEU A 257 22.08 5.38 -17.39
N GLU A 258 23.24 4.73 -17.27
CA GLU A 258 23.49 3.43 -17.89
C GLU A 258 22.76 2.29 -17.16
N ASP A 259 22.73 2.29 -15.83
CA ASP A 259 21.93 1.34 -15.04
C ASP A 259 20.42 1.53 -15.26
N ALA A 260 19.97 2.77 -15.41
CA ALA A 260 18.55 3.09 -15.67
C ALA A 260 18.03 2.64 -17.05
N LYS A 261 18.90 2.25 -18.00
CA LYS A 261 18.48 1.74 -19.32
C LYS A 261 17.82 0.36 -19.27
N HIS A 262 17.96 -0.37 -18.15
CA HIS A 262 17.39 -1.71 -17.98
C HIS A 262 16.23 -1.80 -16.98
N THR A 263 15.89 -0.70 -16.31
CA THR A 263 14.79 -0.61 -15.34
C THR A 263 13.68 0.29 -15.88
N TRP A 264 12.45 -0.22 -15.96
CA TRP A 264 11.26 0.58 -16.25
C TRP A 264 10.93 1.47 -15.03
N LYS A 265 11.74 2.51 -14.81
CA LYS A 265 11.50 3.49 -13.74
C LYS A 265 11.03 4.82 -14.33
N PRO A 266 10.04 5.49 -13.72
CA PRO A 266 9.66 6.84 -14.12
C PRO A 266 10.87 7.76 -14.03
N SER A 267 10.93 8.80 -14.86
CA SER A 267 11.99 9.80 -14.75
C SER A 267 12.00 10.44 -13.36
N THR A 268 13.16 10.88 -12.88
CA THR A 268 13.33 11.54 -11.57
C THR A 268 12.36 12.72 -11.40
N VAL A 269 12.07 13.44 -12.49
CA VAL A 269 11.08 14.53 -12.53
C VAL A 269 9.67 14.02 -12.22
N HIS A 270 9.25 12.94 -12.90
CA HIS A 270 7.94 12.34 -12.68
C HIS A 270 7.77 11.81 -11.25
N PHE A 271 8.84 11.25 -10.67
CA PHE A 271 8.79 10.77 -9.29
C PHE A 271 8.70 11.92 -8.27
N LYS A 272 9.43 13.03 -8.46
CA LYS A 272 9.33 14.24 -7.64
C LYS A 272 7.90 14.79 -7.62
N ASP A 273 7.24 14.83 -8.78
CA ASP A 273 5.85 15.30 -8.89
C ASP A 273 4.87 14.38 -8.15
N ILE A 274 5.09 13.05 -8.19
CA ILE A 274 4.30 12.09 -7.42
C ILE A 274 4.50 12.29 -5.91
N LEU A 275 5.74 12.44 -5.45
CA LEU A 275 6.04 12.70 -4.04
C LEU A 275 5.33 13.97 -3.57
N LYS A 276 5.41 15.04 -4.36
CA LYS A 276 4.74 16.31 -4.08
C LYS A 276 3.22 16.16 -4.04
N GLY A 277 2.63 15.34 -4.90
CA GLY A 277 1.19 15.09 -4.95
C GLY A 277 0.67 14.22 -3.80
N SER A 278 1.51 13.34 -3.24
CA SER A 278 1.10 12.41 -2.16
C SER A 278 1.41 12.91 -0.76
N ALA A 279 2.46 13.73 -0.59
CA ALA A 279 2.93 14.19 0.71
C ALA A 279 1.96 15.20 1.36
N ALA A 280 1.80 15.11 2.69
CA ALA A 280 1.10 16.14 3.46
C ALA A 280 1.90 17.44 3.55
N HIS A 281 3.22 17.32 3.56
CA HIS A 281 4.15 18.42 3.52
C HIS A 281 5.27 18.06 2.54
N PHE A 282 5.51 18.92 1.56
CA PHE A 282 6.57 18.78 0.58
C PHE A 282 7.33 20.09 0.48
N GLU A 283 8.62 20.06 0.81
CA GLU A 283 9.51 21.19 0.66
C GLU A 283 10.75 20.79 -0.12
N VAL A 284 11.22 21.69 -0.98
CA VAL A 284 12.48 21.50 -1.71
C VAL A 284 13.58 22.24 -0.97
N ILE A 285 14.66 21.53 -0.64
CA ILE A 285 15.86 22.10 -0.01
C ILE A 285 17.00 22.08 -1.03
N GLY A 286 17.51 23.26 -1.38
CA GLY A 286 18.60 23.38 -2.35
C GLY A 286 18.37 24.47 -3.39
N SER A 287 19.12 24.38 -4.49
CA SER A 287 19.24 25.48 -5.47
C SER A 287 17.89 25.88 -6.07
N THR A 288 17.42 27.07 -5.71
CA THR A 288 16.47 27.82 -6.55
C THR A 288 17.18 28.29 -7.82
N ASP A 289 16.43 28.65 -8.86
CA ASP A 289 16.95 29.19 -10.14
C ASP A 289 17.89 30.40 -10.01
N GLN A 290 18.12 30.91 -8.79
CA GLN A 290 18.86 32.13 -8.48
C GLN A 290 20.23 31.91 -7.79
N GLN A 291 20.62 30.69 -7.38
CA GLN A 291 21.91 30.44 -6.71
C GLN A 291 22.60 29.14 -7.17
N PRO A 292 23.45 29.18 -8.22
CA PRO A 292 23.95 27.98 -8.89
C PRO A 292 24.95 27.11 -8.10
N THR A 293 25.38 27.53 -6.90
CA THR A 293 26.28 26.75 -6.04
C THR A 293 25.95 27.02 -4.58
N ILE A 294 25.30 26.04 -3.93
CA ILE A 294 25.15 26.00 -2.47
C ILE A 294 26.24 25.08 -1.90
N SER A 295 26.90 25.49 -0.81
CA SER A 295 27.85 24.61 -0.13
C SER A 295 27.10 23.50 0.62
N GLU A 296 27.77 22.37 0.87
CA GLU A 296 27.17 21.26 1.65
C GLU A 296 26.78 21.69 3.06
N GLU A 297 27.58 22.54 3.69
CA GLU A 297 27.33 23.08 5.03
C GLU A 297 26.10 24.01 5.04
N ASP A 298 25.97 24.87 4.03
CA ASP A 298 24.80 25.74 3.87
C ASP A 298 23.53 24.92 3.60
N LEU A 299 23.62 23.88 2.77
CA LEU A 299 22.51 22.97 2.47
C LEU A 299 22.01 22.27 3.75
N CYS A 300 22.93 21.72 4.55
CA CYS A 300 22.62 21.11 5.84
C CYS A 300 22.03 22.13 6.83
N GLY A 301 22.56 23.36 6.84
CA GLY A 301 22.06 24.47 7.67
C GLY A 301 20.63 24.88 7.32
N LEU A 302 20.30 24.99 6.03
CA LEU A 302 18.96 25.27 5.54
C LEU A 302 18.00 24.13 5.89
N ALA A 303 18.37 22.88 5.62
CA ALA A 303 17.57 21.71 5.96
C ALA A 303 17.23 21.66 7.45
N ALA A 304 18.24 21.84 8.32
CA ALA A 304 18.04 21.83 9.77
C ALA A 304 17.10 22.95 10.24
N SER A 305 17.21 24.14 9.65
CA SER A 305 16.37 25.28 10.01
C SER A 305 14.92 25.05 9.58
N SER A 306 14.72 24.53 8.37
CA SER A 306 13.39 24.25 7.83
C SER A 306 12.69 23.11 8.56
N ILE A 307 13.38 21.98 8.75
CA ILE A 307 12.85 20.82 9.49
C ILE A 307 12.52 21.21 10.93
N LYS A 308 13.36 22.01 11.59
CA LYS A 308 13.07 22.52 12.93
C LYS A 308 11.80 23.38 12.95
N ALA A 309 11.63 24.27 11.97
CA ALA A 309 10.43 25.10 11.86
C ALA A 309 9.18 24.22 11.66
N PHE A 310 9.26 23.24 10.76
CA PHE A 310 8.19 22.27 10.52
C PHE A 310 7.79 21.51 11.79
N ILE A 311 8.76 20.92 12.51
CA ILE A 311 8.51 20.19 13.76
C ILE A 311 7.88 21.09 14.82
N THR A 312 8.32 22.36 14.92
CA THR A 312 7.82 23.30 15.93
C THR A 312 6.39 23.78 15.63
N ILE A 313 6.02 23.92 14.36
CA ILE A 313 4.68 24.36 13.93
C ILE A 313 3.67 23.20 13.99
N GLY A 314 4.14 21.96 13.79
CA GLY A 314 3.32 20.75 13.78
C GLY A 314 3.06 20.11 15.15
N MET A 315 3.61 20.66 16.23
CA MET A 315 3.30 20.32 17.63
C MET A 315 2.22 21.24 18.19
#